data_AF-X1V0Z3-F1
#
_entry.id   AF-X1V0Z3-F1
#
_cell.length_a   1.000
_cell.length_b   1.000
_cell.length_c   1.000
_cell.angle_alpha   90.00
_cell.angle_beta   90.00
_cell.angle_gamma   90.00
#
_symmetry.space_group_name_H-M   'P 1'
#
loop_
_entity.id
_entity.type
_entity.pdbx_description
1 polymer ?
#
loop_
_entity_poly.entity_id
_entity_poly.type
_entity_poly.pdbx_seq_one_letter_code
_entity_poly.pdbx_strand_id
1 'polypeptide(L)'
;AEKDYTGGQSVIALGIVTSREVMFNALGWYTLSLIPIIYLAINVSWVLVPLAIAGMLVTFWYAWGKFNWTHETALAVGVGPIAVLIGMFSVNPNPPWLIGLLVSVPTAIILCYLGLAFDEWPDAEQNLKKGVKSLAYKVWEYGISLEWYVMSWFLFVLLYQVFLISLG
;
A
#
# COMPACT_ATOMS: atom_id res chain seq x y z
N ALA A 1 10.51 7.98 21.13
CA ALA A 1 9.31 7.49 21.82
C ALA A 1 8.64 6.52 20.87
N GLU A 2 8.27 5.32 21.34
CA GLU A 2 7.46 4.39 20.54
C GLU A 2 6.09 5.05 20.27
N LYS A 3 5.53 4.89 19.07
CA LYS A 3 4.27 5.54 18.73
C LYS A 3 3.15 4.90 19.53
N ASP A 4 2.25 5.73 20.07
CA ASP A 4 1.20 5.23 20.98
C ASP A 4 0.26 4.21 20.31
N TYR A 5 0.02 4.34 18.99
CA TYR A 5 -0.77 3.36 18.23
C TYR A 5 0.02 2.11 17.81
N THR A 6 1.36 2.11 17.90
CA THR A 6 2.17 0.92 17.64
C THR A 6 2.24 -0.01 18.85
N GLY A 7 1.84 0.44 20.04
CA GLY A 7 1.73 -0.41 21.24
C GLY A 7 0.73 -1.57 21.10
N GLY A 8 -0.23 -1.45 20.17
CA GLY A 8 -1.14 -2.54 19.78
C GLY A 8 -0.59 -3.45 18.66
N GLN A 9 0.57 -3.12 18.09
CA GLN A 9 1.23 -3.98 17.11
C GLN A 9 1.93 -5.11 17.88
N SER A 10 1.65 -6.35 17.48
CA SER A 10 2.12 -7.59 18.13
C SER A 10 1.22 -8.15 19.25
N VAL A 11 -0.11 -8.03 19.14
CA VAL A 11 -1.08 -8.74 20.02
C VAL A 11 -0.81 -10.25 20.16
N ILE A 12 -0.19 -10.88 19.15
CA ILE A 12 0.30 -12.26 19.21
C ILE A 12 1.50 -12.37 20.17
N ALA A 13 2.49 -11.49 20.06
CA ALA A 13 3.68 -11.50 20.92
C ALA A 13 3.33 -11.14 22.38
N LEU A 14 2.28 -10.33 22.58
CA LEU A 14 1.73 -10.01 23.90
C LEU A 14 0.87 -11.15 24.48
N GLY A 15 0.64 -12.24 23.74
CA GLY A 15 -0.17 -13.38 24.19
C GLY A 15 -1.66 -13.07 24.34
N ILE A 16 -2.14 -11.95 23.78
CA ILE A 16 -3.55 -11.53 23.86
C ILE A 16 -4.43 -12.39 22.95
N VAL A 17 -3.90 -12.73 21.76
CA VAL A 17 -4.55 -13.61 20.78
C VAL A 17 -3.54 -14.57 20.17
N THR A 18 -4.00 -15.74 19.76
CA THR A 18 -3.23 -16.74 19.04
C THR A 18 -3.12 -16.41 17.55
N SER A 19 -2.10 -16.94 16.88
CA SER A 19 -1.96 -16.81 15.42
C SER A 19 -3.16 -17.38 14.65
N ARG A 20 -3.84 -18.39 15.19
CA ARG A 20 -5.05 -18.97 14.60
C ARG A 20 -6.22 -17.99 14.65
N GLU A 21 -6.44 -17.33 15.79
CA GLU A 21 -7.50 -16.33 15.93
C GLU A 21 -7.28 -15.15 14.97
N VAL A 22 -6.03 -14.68 14.85
CA VAL A 22 -5.69 -13.62 13.89
C VAL A 22 -5.92 -14.08 12.45
N MET A 23 -5.55 -15.30 12.09
CA MET A 23 -5.80 -15.87 10.76
C MET A 23 -7.30 -15.96 10.46
N PHE A 24 -8.11 -16.50 11.37
CA PHE A 24 -9.57 -16.60 11.17
C PHE A 24 -10.23 -15.23 11.09
N ASN A 25 -9.79 -14.27 11.89
CA ASN A 25 -10.25 -12.89 11.79
C ASN A 25 -9.92 -12.29 10.41
N ALA A 26 -8.70 -12.46 9.91
CA ALA A 26 -8.31 -11.99 8.57
C ALA A 26 -9.14 -12.65 7.45
N LEU A 27 -9.35 -13.98 7.52
CA LEU A 27 -10.21 -14.70 6.57
C LEU A 27 -11.67 -14.22 6.62
N GLY A 28 -12.16 -13.90 7.81
CA GLY A 28 -13.47 -13.28 8.00
C GLY A 28 -13.59 -11.95 7.26
N TRP A 29 -12.63 -11.04 7.46
CA TRP A 29 -12.61 -9.75 6.77
C TRP A 29 -12.47 -9.88 5.24
N TYR A 30 -11.65 -10.81 4.75
CA TYR A 30 -11.60 -11.08 3.30
C TYR A 30 -12.95 -11.54 2.77
N THR A 31 -13.58 -12.50 3.43
CA THR A 31 -14.88 -13.03 3.00
C THR A 31 -15.94 -11.94 3.01
N LEU A 32 -15.99 -11.12 4.06
CA LEU A 32 -16.93 -10.01 4.17
C LEU A 32 -16.70 -8.95 3.09
N SER A 33 -15.44 -8.65 2.77
CA SER A 33 -15.11 -7.69 1.70
C SER A 33 -15.53 -8.15 0.31
N LEU A 34 -15.66 -9.46 0.07
CA LEU A 34 -16.15 -10.00 -1.19
C LEU A 34 -17.65 -9.76 -1.40
N ILE A 35 -18.44 -9.55 -0.36
CA ILE A 35 -19.89 -9.33 -0.48
C ILE A 35 -20.22 -8.14 -1.39
N PRO A 36 -19.74 -6.90 -1.11
CA PRO A 36 -19.99 -5.76 -2.01
C PRO A 36 -19.33 -5.95 -3.38
N ILE A 37 -18.16 -6.60 -3.46
CA ILE A 37 -17.48 -6.87 -4.73
C ILE A 37 -18.30 -7.79 -5.63
N ILE A 38 -18.84 -8.90 -5.09
CA ILE A 38 -19.67 -9.84 -5.84
C ILE A 38 -20.96 -9.17 -6.28
N TYR A 39 -21.58 -8.37 -5.40
CA TYR A 39 -22.74 -7.57 -5.77
C TYR A 39 -22.43 -6.66 -6.97
N LEU A 40 -21.33 -5.90 -6.92
CA LEU A 40 -20.94 -5.02 -8.03
C LEU A 40 -20.51 -5.82 -9.28
N ALA A 41 -19.90 -6.99 -9.12
CA ALA A 41 -19.48 -7.82 -10.24
C ALA A 41 -20.68 -8.34 -11.05
N ILE A 42 -21.75 -8.74 -10.36
CA ILE A 42 -22.99 -9.20 -10.99
C ILE A 42 -23.73 -8.04 -11.68
N ASN A 43 -23.72 -6.84 -11.07
CA ASN A 43 -24.52 -5.71 -11.55
C ASN A 43 -23.77 -4.77 -12.52
N VAL A 44 -22.43 -4.78 -12.52
CA VAL A 44 -21.60 -3.83 -13.28
C VAL A 44 -20.53 -4.55 -14.08
N SER A 45 -19.51 -5.13 -13.44
CA SER A 45 -18.38 -5.74 -14.15
C SER A 45 -17.67 -6.84 -13.40
N TRP A 46 -17.56 -8.01 -14.05
CA TRP A 46 -16.82 -9.16 -13.52
C TRP A 46 -15.32 -8.92 -13.34
N VAL A 47 -14.75 -7.87 -13.94
CA VAL A 47 -13.34 -7.46 -13.74
C VAL A 47 -13.04 -7.11 -12.28
N LEU A 48 -14.06 -6.75 -11.50
CA LEU A 48 -13.91 -6.44 -10.07
C LEU A 48 -13.44 -7.64 -9.24
N VAL A 49 -13.80 -8.87 -9.62
CA VAL A 49 -13.41 -10.08 -8.88
C VAL A 49 -11.89 -10.32 -8.92
N PRO A 50 -11.23 -10.42 -10.10
CA PRO A 50 -9.79 -10.57 -10.14
C PRO A 50 -9.05 -9.36 -9.56
N LEU A 51 -9.57 -8.14 -9.69
CA LEU A 51 -8.98 -6.95 -9.04
C LEU A 51 -9.02 -7.04 -7.51
N ALA A 52 -10.14 -7.48 -6.94
CA ALA A 52 -10.27 -7.68 -5.50
C ALA A 52 -9.32 -8.76 -4.99
N ILE A 53 -9.23 -9.90 -5.71
CA ILE A 53 -8.28 -10.97 -5.37
C ILE A 53 -6.84 -10.45 -5.41
N ALA A 54 -6.48 -9.68 -6.45
CA ALA A 54 -5.16 -9.05 -6.53
C ALA A 54 -4.90 -8.11 -5.33
N GLY A 55 -5.89 -7.28 -4.95
CA GLY A 55 -5.82 -6.44 -3.75
C GLY A 55 -5.64 -7.22 -2.44
N MET A 56 -6.26 -8.40 -2.32
CA MET A 56 -6.03 -9.28 -1.17
C MET A 56 -4.61 -9.84 -1.17
N LEU A 57 -4.08 -10.25 -2.33
CA LEU A 57 -2.72 -10.78 -2.44
C LEU A 57 -1.66 -9.72 -2.12
N VAL A 58 -1.95 -8.44 -2.38
CA VAL A 58 -1.09 -7.30 -2.01
C VAL A 58 -0.79 -7.27 -0.52
N THR A 59 -1.71 -7.66 0.37
CA THR A 59 -1.46 -7.63 1.82
C THR A 59 -0.37 -8.63 2.23
N PHE A 60 -0.32 -9.80 1.58
CA PHE A 60 0.70 -10.82 1.81
C PHE A 60 2.04 -10.35 1.26
N TRP A 61 2.02 -9.77 0.06
CA TRP A 61 3.22 -9.15 -0.51
C TRP A 61 3.73 -8.03 0.39
N TYR A 62 2.86 -7.17 0.92
CA TYR A 62 3.24 -6.12 1.87
C TYR A 62 3.89 -6.69 3.13
N ALA A 63 3.29 -7.71 3.76
CA ALA A 63 3.82 -8.32 4.98
C ALA A 63 5.18 -8.97 4.76
N TRP A 64 5.35 -9.71 3.67
CA TRP A 64 6.63 -10.34 3.29
C TRP A 64 7.67 -9.33 2.82
N GLY A 65 7.22 -8.32 2.07
CA GLY A 65 8.03 -7.31 1.39
C GLY A 65 8.85 -6.46 2.36
N LYS A 66 8.42 -6.37 3.61
CA LYS A 66 9.13 -5.66 4.68
C LYS A 66 10.56 -6.18 4.84
N PHE A 67 10.82 -7.45 4.54
CA PHE A 67 12.14 -8.06 4.68
C PHE A 67 12.99 -8.01 3.40
N ASN A 68 12.49 -7.40 2.32
CA ASN A 68 13.18 -7.29 1.04
C ASN A 68 12.86 -6.01 0.25
N TRP A 69 12.65 -4.88 0.94
CA TRP A 69 12.46 -3.52 0.38
C TRP A 69 11.24 -3.29 -0.50
N THR A 70 10.43 -4.31 -0.80
CA THR A 70 9.31 -4.16 -1.74
C THR A 70 7.98 -3.81 -1.09
N HIS A 71 7.89 -3.61 0.24
CA HIS A 71 6.61 -3.35 0.87
C HIS A 71 6.04 -1.97 0.54
N GLU A 72 6.85 -0.95 0.31
CA GLU A 72 6.37 0.33 -0.21
C GLU A 72 5.70 0.14 -1.57
N THR A 73 6.32 -0.65 -2.45
CA THR A 73 5.77 -0.96 -3.77
C THR A 73 4.48 -1.77 -3.65
N ALA A 74 4.43 -2.75 -2.74
CA ALA A 74 3.22 -3.52 -2.47
C ALA A 74 2.08 -2.59 -2.04
N LEU A 75 2.34 -1.70 -1.07
CA LEU A 75 1.37 -0.73 -0.60
C LEU A 75 0.94 0.22 -1.73
N ALA A 76 1.90 0.70 -2.53
CA ALA A 76 1.67 1.57 -3.68
C ALA A 76 0.72 0.92 -4.69
N VAL A 77 0.90 -0.36 -4.99
CA VAL A 77 0.00 -1.12 -5.87
C VAL A 77 -1.40 -1.24 -5.26
N GLY A 78 -1.50 -1.50 -3.96
CA GLY A 78 -2.78 -1.61 -3.26
C GLY A 78 -3.59 -0.31 -3.25
N VAL A 79 -2.98 0.79 -2.80
CA VAL A 79 -3.67 2.09 -2.63
C VAL A 79 -3.78 2.90 -3.92
N GLY A 80 -2.91 2.64 -4.90
CA GLY A 80 -2.91 3.29 -6.20
C GLY A 80 -3.76 2.52 -7.21
N PRO A 81 -3.14 1.74 -8.11
CA PRO A 81 -3.81 1.17 -9.26
C PRO A 81 -4.94 0.23 -8.89
N ILE A 82 -4.81 -0.63 -7.87
CA ILE A 82 -5.89 -1.56 -7.51
C ILE A 82 -7.12 -0.80 -7.00
N ALA A 83 -6.95 0.11 -6.04
CA ALA A 83 -8.06 0.91 -5.50
C ALA A 83 -8.74 1.77 -6.58
N VAL A 84 -7.95 2.43 -7.44
CA VAL A 84 -8.48 3.25 -8.55
C VAL A 84 -9.25 2.40 -9.55
N LEU A 85 -8.71 1.25 -9.96
CA LEU A 85 -9.40 0.37 -10.90
C LEU A 85 -10.69 -0.20 -10.32
N ILE A 86 -10.70 -0.63 -9.05
CA ILE A 86 -11.94 -1.07 -8.37
C ILE A 86 -12.96 0.08 -8.37
N GLY A 87 -12.55 1.30 -8.03
CA GLY A 87 -13.41 2.48 -8.08
C GLY A 87 -14.02 2.72 -9.47
N MET A 88 -13.19 2.73 -10.51
CA MET A 88 -13.65 2.96 -11.88
C MET A 88 -14.60 1.88 -12.38
N PHE A 89 -14.24 0.60 -12.19
CA PHE A 89 -15.05 -0.54 -12.64
C PHE A 89 -16.31 -0.75 -11.80
N SER A 90 -16.42 -0.12 -10.62
CA SER A 90 -17.63 -0.18 -9.80
C SER A 90 -18.80 0.64 -10.35
N VAL A 91 -18.54 1.59 -11.25
CA VAL A 91 -19.57 2.47 -11.82
C VAL A 91 -19.69 2.38 -13.34
N ASN A 92 -18.66 1.87 -14.03
CA ASN A 92 -18.66 1.73 -15.48
C ASN A 92 -17.95 0.41 -15.87
N PRO A 93 -18.57 -0.47 -16.67
CA PRO A 93 -17.95 -1.74 -17.09
C PRO A 93 -16.79 -1.59 -18.08
N ASN A 94 -16.69 -0.46 -18.78
CA ASN A 94 -15.62 -0.16 -19.72
C ASN A 94 -15.09 1.28 -19.50
N PRO A 95 -14.50 1.56 -18.33
CA PRO A 95 -13.94 2.87 -18.06
C PRO A 95 -12.59 3.02 -18.80
N PRO A 96 -12.07 4.24 -18.97
CA PRO A 96 -10.74 4.48 -19.53
C PRO A 96 -9.65 4.09 -18.51
N TRP A 97 -9.55 2.80 -18.21
CA TRP A 97 -8.77 2.24 -17.10
C TRP A 97 -7.26 2.55 -17.21
N LEU A 98 -6.73 2.71 -18.43
CA LEU A 98 -5.33 3.10 -18.62
C LEU A 98 -5.05 4.51 -18.10
N ILE A 99 -5.99 5.45 -18.31
CA ILE A 99 -5.90 6.79 -17.72
C ILE A 99 -5.95 6.68 -16.19
N GLY A 100 -6.85 5.82 -15.68
CA GLY A 100 -6.94 5.47 -14.26
C GLY A 100 -5.60 5.04 -13.66
N LEU A 101 -4.90 4.13 -14.32
CA LEU A 101 -3.57 3.69 -13.90
C LEU A 101 -2.58 4.85 -13.84
N LEU A 102 -2.56 5.69 -14.89
CA LEU A 102 -1.64 6.82 -14.96
C LEU A 102 -1.90 7.84 -13.85
N VAL A 103 -3.16 8.19 -13.59
CA VAL A 103 -3.52 9.16 -12.53
C VAL A 103 -3.40 8.58 -11.12
N SER A 104 -3.29 7.25 -10.97
CA SER A 104 -3.07 6.62 -9.67
C SER A 104 -1.64 6.78 -9.14
N VAL A 105 -0.68 7.04 -10.03
CA VAL A 105 0.76 7.11 -9.71
C VAL A 105 1.08 8.21 -8.68
N PRO A 106 0.61 9.47 -8.81
CA PRO A 106 0.85 10.49 -7.79
C PRO A 106 0.36 10.09 -6.41
N THR A 107 -0.86 9.53 -6.31
CA THR A 107 -1.43 9.06 -5.04
C THR A 107 -0.58 7.95 -4.43
N ALA A 108 -0.16 6.97 -5.24
CA ALA A 108 0.71 5.89 -4.80
C ALA A 108 2.06 6.42 -4.26
N ILE A 109 2.67 7.39 -4.94
CA ILE A 109 3.93 7.99 -4.50
C ILE A 109 3.76 8.76 -3.20
N ILE A 110 2.75 9.62 -3.14
CA ILE A 110 2.48 10.47 -1.97
C ILE A 110 2.21 9.63 -0.74
N LEU A 111 1.40 8.57 -0.84
CA LEU A 111 1.06 7.77 0.33
C LEU A 111 2.19 6.80 0.71
N CYS A 112 2.79 6.11 -0.26
CA CYS A 112 3.60 4.93 0.02
C CYS A 112 5.10 5.18 0.01
N TYR A 113 5.55 6.25 -0.64
CA TYR A 113 6.97 6.60 -0.66
C TYR A 113 7.25 7.88 0.12
N LEU A 114 6.33 8.84 0.17
CA LEU A 114 6.44 10.04 1.01
C LEU A 114 5.86 9.82 2.41
N GLY A 115 4.56 9.57 2.49
CA GLY A 115 3.84 9.43 3.77
C GLY A 115 4.39 8.31 4.63
N LEU A 116 4.61 7.14 4.04
CA LEU A 116 5.19 6.00 4.76
C LEU A 116 6.63 6.26 5.21
N ALA A 117 7.43 7.04 4.49
CA ALA A 117 8.77 7.37 4.94
C ALA A 117 8.75 8.28 6.18
N PHE A 118 7.84 9.26 6.25
CA PHE A 118 7.64 10.04 7.48
C PHE A 118 7.20 9.18 8.67
N ASP A 119 6.34 8.20 8.39
CA ASP A 119 5.91 7.24 9.40
C ASP A 119 7.11 6.37 9.85
N GLU A 120 7.83 5.77 8.93
CA GLU A 120 8.85 4.78 9.24
C GLU A 120 10.13 5.41 9.81
N TRP A 121 10.54 6.61 9.36
CA TRP A 121 11.81 7.22 9.73
C TRP A 121 12.16 7.21 11.24
N PRO A 122 11.26 7.60 12.16
CA PRO A 122 11.54 7.59 13.59
C PRO A 122 11.81 6.19 14.17
N ASP A 123 11.32 5.14 13.51
CA ASP A 123 11.42 3.75 13.96
C ASP A 123 12.57 2.98 13.26
N ALA A 124 13.36 3.67 12.42
CA ALA A 124 14.37 3.04 11.57
C ALA A 124 15.41 2.24 12.35
N GLU A 125 15.99 2.82 13.39
CA GLU A 125 17.04 2.17 14.19
C GLU A 125 16.57 0.83 14.79
N GLN A 126 15.34 0.80 15.31
CA GLN A 126 14.79 -0.40 15.94
C GLN A 126 14.39 -1.46 14.90
N ASN A 127 13.81 -1.05 13.78
CA ASN A 127 13.36 -1.99 12.75
C ASN A 127 14.52 -2.59 11.95
N LEU A 128 15.61 -1.85 11.74
CA LEU A 128 16.83 -2.40 11.15
C LEU A 128 17.41 -3.52 12.01
N LYS A 129 17.40 -3.38 13.35
CA LYS A 129 17.81 -4.46 14.29
C LYS A 129 16.95 -5.72 14.17
N LYS A 130 15.69 -5.59 13.73
CA LYS A 130 14.77 -6.71 13.46
C LYS A 130 14.98 -7.33 12.06
N GLY A 131 15.91 -6.80 11.25
CA GLY A 131 16.21 -7.27 9.91
C GLY A 131 15.26 -6.76 8.82
N VAL A 132 14.43 -5.75 9.13
CA VAL A 132 13.52 -5.13 8.16
C VAL A 132 14.32 -4.28 7.18
N LYS A 133 13.92 -4.30 5.90
CA LYS A 133 14.66 -3.69 4.79
C LYS A 133 13.83 -2.67 4.02
N SER A 134 12.88 -2.01 4.67
CA SER A 134 12.18 -0.86 4.11
C SER A 134 13.13 0.11 3.42
N LEU A 135 12.71 0.69 2.31
CA LEU A 135 13.45 1.73 1.61
C LEU A 135 13.76 2.90 2.54
N ALA A 136 12.79 3.37 3.33
CA ALA A 136 13.01 4.47 4.28
C ALA A 136 14.08 4.11 5.32
N TYR A 137 14.06 2.88 5.83
CA TYR A 137 15.09 2.39 6.77
C TYR A 137 16.46 2.27 6.11
N LYS A 138 16.53 1.78 4.87
CA LYS A 138 17.80 1.67 4.14
C LYS A 138 18.38 3.04 3.82
N VAL A 139 17.55 4.02 3.44
CA VAL A 139 17.96 5.42 3.23
C VAL A 139 18.56 6.01 4.51
N TRP A 140 17.90 5.78 5.65
CA TRP A 140 18.42 6.15 6.97
C TRP A 140 19.76 5.47 7.28
N GLU A 141 19.87 4.16 7.05
CA GLU A 141 21.09 3.38 7.31
C GLU A 141 22.28 3.85 6.47
N TYR A 142 22.03 4.31 5.24
CA TYR A 142 23.06 4.88 4.36
C TYR A 142 23.41 6.35 4.68
N GLY A 143 22.79 6.95 5.70
CA GLY A 143 23.07 8.33 6.10
C GLY A 143 22.57 9.39 5.12
N ILE A 144 21.63 9.02 4.23
CA ILE A 144 20.94 9.98 3.37
C ILE A 144 19.91 10.71 4.23
N SER A 145 19.73 12.02 4.03
CA SER A 145 18.75 12.79 4.80
C SER A 145 17.31 12.50 4.35
N LEU A 146 16.35 12.54 5.27
CA LEU A 146 14.93 12.35 4.96
C LEU A 146 14.44 13.41 3.98
N GLU A 147 14.89 14.65 4.16
CA GLU A 147 14.53 15.78 3.30
C GLU A 147 14.96 15.51 1.86
N TRP A 148 16.18 15.02 1.65
CA TRP A 148 16.65 14.69 0.30
C TRP A 148 15.79 13.60 -0.36
N TYR A 149 15.46 12.55 0.39
CA TYR A 149 14.64 11.44 -0.09
C TYR A 149 13.20 11.90 -0.42
N VAL A 150 12.56 12.65 0.48
CA VAL A 150 11.22 13.22 0.29
C VAL A 150 11.20 14.18 -0.89
N MET A 151 12.17 15.09 -0.99
CA MET A 151 12.24 16.05 -2.09
C MET A 151 12.43 15.37 -3.44
N SER A 152 13.16 14.26 -3.50
CA SER A 152 13.34 13.50 -4.74
C SER A 152 12.02 12.92 -5.26
N TRP A 153 11.23 12.31 -4.38
CA TRP A 153 9.90 11.81 -4.73
C TRP A 153 8.91 12.93 -5.05
N PHE A 154 8.96 14.04 -4.32
CA PHE A 154 8.12 15.21 -4.59
C PHE A 154 8.42 15.81 -5.98
N LEU A 155 9.70 15.97 -6.32
CA LEU A 155 10.13 16.40 -7.67
C LEU A 155 9.65 15.41 -8.74
N PHE A 156 9.73 14.11 -8.48
CA PHE A 156 9.21 13.11 -9.40
C PHE A 156 7.71 13.26 -9.64
N VAL A 157 6.91 13.47 -8.58
CA VAL A 157 5.46 13.72 -8.71
C VAL A 157 5.17 14.96 -9.53
N LEU A 158 5.90 16.05 -9.31
CA LEU A 158 5.76 17.28 -10.10
C LEU A 158 6.08 17.06 -11.58
N LEU A 159 7.19 16.40 -11.88
CA LEU A 159 7.58 16.07 -13.25
C LEU A 159 6.56 15.15 -13.92
N TYR A 160 6.06 14.16 -13.18
CA TYR A 160 5.03 13.25 -13.65
C TYR A 160 3.71 13.99 -13.93
N GLN A 161 3.32 14.95 -13.09
CA GLN A 161 2.15 15.79 -13.33
C GLN A 161 2.30 16.63 -14.61
N VAL A 162 3.48 17.24 -14.84
CA VAL A 162 3.76 17.96 -16.09
C VAL A 162 3.69 17.02 -17.30
N PHE A 163 4.21 15.80 -17.17
CA PHE A 163 4.10 14.77 -18.19
C PHE A 163 2.63 14.41 -18.49
N LEU A 164 1.80 14.19 -17.47
CA LEU A 164 0.37 13.94 -17.68
C LEU A 164 -0.32 15.09 -18.41
N ILE A 165 -0.07 16.34 -18.00
CA ILE A 165 -0.62 17.53 -18.68
C ILE A 165 -0.21 17.57 -20.16
N SER A 166 1.02 17.14 -20.49
CA SER A 166 1.50 17.12 -21.87
C SER A 166 0.82 16.04 -22.74
N LEU A 167 0.27 14.99 -22.13
CA LEU A 167 -0.47 13.94 -22.83
C LEU A 167 -1.94 14.31 -23.11
N GLY A 168 -2.48 15.33 -22.41
CA GLY A 168 -3.90 15.74 -22.46
C GLY A 168 -4.75 15.01 -21.44
#